data_AF-A0A961I9G8-F1
#
_entry.id   AF-A0A961I9G8-F1
#
_cell.length_a   1.000
_cell.length_b   1.000
_cell.length_c   1.000
_cell.angle_alpha   90.00
_cell.angle_beta   90.00
_cell.angle_gamma   90.00
#
_symmetry.space_group_name_H-M   'P 1'
#
loop_
_entity.id
_entity.type
_entity.pdbx_description
1 polymer ?
#
loop_
_entity_poly.entity_id
_entity_poly.type
_entity_poly.pdbx_seq_one_letter_code
_entity_poly.pdbx_strand_id
1 'polypeptide(L)'
;LILFFWDGAADLVADVDYAVWGDKEEGVDKTGISADGPDADSDSSAFLNDTALDQQISVSSSTPHADGESVQRLSLTEIGETASGGNGITGHDETSENLAQAFTAAAASPNRPPPASQPPVVGSISISPSIPTSSDSVLVSATLTDDVAIGAGRLYYSIDGGAYDSTGMDNLPGGDQYVAGILPQPENT
;
A
#
# COMPACT_ATOMS: atom_id res chain seq x y z
N LEU A 1 -1.90 18.49 -2.53
CA LEU A 1 -2.21 18.75 -3.95
C LEU A 1 -3.59 18.22 -4.23
N ILE A 2 -4.42 18.99 -4.94
CA ILE A 2 -5.72 18.52 -5.42
C ILE A 2 -5.85 18.89 -6.89
N LEU A 3 -6.30 17.94 -7.70
CA LEU A 3 -6.76 18.17 -9.05
C LEU A 3 -8.28 18.00 -9.05
N PHE A 4 -8.98 18.99 -9.58
CA PHE A 4 -10.44 18.99 -9.60
C PHE A 4 -10.94 19.35 -11.00
N PHE A 5 -12.17 18.92 -11.28
CA PHE A 5 -12.93 19.28 -12.46
C PHE A 5 -14.16 20.08 -12.04
N TRP A 6 -14.47 21.10 -12.83
CA TRP A 6 -15.71 21.85 -12.68
C TRP A 6 -16.28 22.13 -14.06
N ASP A 7 -17.58 21.93 -14.22
CA ASP A 7 -18.28 22.08 -15.49
C ASP A 7 -18.65 23.55 -15.81
N GLY A 8 -18.47 24.45 -14.83
CA GLY A 8 -18.80 25.87 -14.96
C GLY A 8 -20.24 26.23 -14.60
N ALA A 9 -21.05 25.26 -14.16
CA ALA A 9 -22.48 25.45 -13.90
C ALA A 9 -22.95 24.81 -12.59
N ALA A 10 -22.41 23.66 -12.19
CA ALA A 10 -22.81 22.99 -10.95
C ALA A 10 -22.29 23.72 -9.70
N ASP A 11 -22.94 23.45 -8.56
CA ASP A 11 -22.48 23.91 -7.24
C ASP A 11 -21.08 23.44 -6.87
N LEU A 12 -20.84 22.15 -7.13
CA LEU A 12 -19.68 21.44 -6.60
C LEU A 12 -18.66 21.17 -7.69
N VAL A 13 -17.39 21.20 -7.30
CA VAL A 13 -16.31 20.60 -8.07
C VAL A 13 -16.32 19.09 -7.84
N ALA A 14 -15.90 18.32 -8.85
CA ALA A 14 -15.59 16.90 -8.69
C ALA A 14 -14.08 16.73 -8.52
N ASP A 15 -13.67 15.84 -7.64
CA ASP A 15 -12.26 15.51 -7.47
C ASP A 15 -11.79 14.63 -8.64
N VAL A 16 -10.55 14.85 -9.09
CA VAL A 16 -9.93 14.08 -10.19
C VAL A 16 -8.72 13.30 -9.68
N ASP A 17 -7.94 13.90 -8.77
CA ASP A 17 -6.82 13.26 -8.08
C ASP A 17 -6.52 14.04 -6.81
N TYR A 18 -6.07 13.35 -5.76
CA TYR A 18 -5.70 13.94 -4.49
C TYR A 18 -4.42 13.32 -3.95
N ALA A 19 -3.46 14.17 -3.58
CA ALA A 19 -2.23 13.71 -2.94
C ALA A 19 -1.82 14.64 -1.81
N VAL A 20 -1.61 14.08 -0.61
CA VAL A 20 -1.09 14.79 0.55
C VAL A 20 0.28 14.24 0.96
N TRP A 21 1.22 15.15 1.20
CA TRP A 21 2.60 14.82 1.55
C TRP A 21 3.01 15.63 2.78
N GLY A 22 3.46 14.93 3.83
CA GLY A 22 3.87 15.51 5.09
C GLY A 22 2.84 15.34 6.20
N ASP A 23 2.75 16.34 7.06
CA ASP A 23 1.96 16.33 8.31
C ASP A 23 0.44 16.43 8.12
N LYS A 24 -0.04 16.60 6.89
CA LYS A 24 -1.45 16.76 6.51
C LYS A 24 -2.09 18.04 7.05
N GLU A 25 -1.32 19.07 7.42
CA GLU A 25 -1.89 20.36 7.81
C GLU A 25 -2.72 20.98 6.66
N GLU A 26 -2.29 20.78 5.42
CA GLU A 26 -3.05 21.11 4.20
C GLU A 26 -3.88 19.93 3.65
N GLY A 27 -4.21 18.96 4.50
CA GLY A 27 -5.13 17.88 4.17
C GLY A 27 -6.53 18.43 3.85
N VAL A 28 -7.28 17.73 3.01
CA VAL A 28 -8.63 18.15 2.60
C VAL A 28 -9.62 17.07 3.03
N ASP A 29 -10.66 17.47 3.75
CA ASP A 29 -11.83 16.65 4.07
C ASP A 29 -13.07 17.54 3.90
N LYS A 30 -13.89 17.25 2.89
CA LYS A 30 -15.10 18.04 2.57
C LYS A 30 -16.35 17.52 3.29
N THR A 31 -16.21 16.60 4.23
CA THR A 31 -17.33 16.06 5.00
C THR A 31 -18.15 17.16 5.67
N GLY A 32 -19.45 17.20 5.36
CA GLY A 32 -20.38 18.20 5.92
C GLY A 32 -20.21 19.61 5.35
N ILE A 33 -19.39 19.79 4.30
CA ILE A 33 -19.28 21.05 3.58
C ILE A 33 -20.37 21.13 2.50
N SER A 34 -20.97 22.31 2.37
CA SER A 34 -21.91 22.62 1.29
C SER A 34 -21.49 23.92 0.62
N ALA A 35 -21.71 24.01 -0.69
CA ALA A 35 -21.41 25.19 -1.49
C ALA A 35 -22.58 25.50 -2.41
N ASP A 36 -22.76 26.80 -2.64
CA ASP A 36 -23.70 27.36 -3.62
C ASP A 36 -22.84 27.89 -4.76
N GLY A 37 -22.97 27.27 -5.93
CA GLY A 37 -22.19 27.61 -7.11
C GLY A 37 -22.77 28.79 -7.86
N PRO A 38 -22.27 29.06 -9.08
CA PRO A 38 -22.74 30.17 -9.90
C PRO A 38 -23.96 29.79 -10.75
N ASP A 39 -24.85 28.94 -10.23
CA ASP A 39 -26.08 28.59 -10.92
C ASP A 39 -27.16 29.68 -10.74
N ALA A 40 -28.39 29.39 -11.14
CA ALA A 40 -29.45 30.40 -11.20
C ALA A 40 -30.18 30.61 -9.86
N ASP A 41 -30.02 29.70 -8.90
CA ASP A 41 -30.73 29.77 -7.63
C ASP A 41 -29.78 30.13 -6.48
N SER A 42 -30.06 29.65 -5.27
CA SER A 42 -29.27 29.93 -4.06
C SER A 42 -29.27 28.73 -3.11
N ASP A 43 -29.69 27.57 -3.61
CA ASP A 43 -29.80 26.34 -2.86
C ASP A 43 -28.46 25.61 -2.93
N SER A 44 -27.75 25.48 -1.81
CA SER A 44 -26.45 24.82 -1.78
C SER A 44 -26.54 23.30 -1.95
N SER A 45 -25.58 22.71 -2.66
CA SER A 45 -25.32 21.27 -2.66
C SER A 45 -24.28 20.88 -1.60
N ALA A 46 -24.38 19.65 -1.08
CA ALA A 46 -23.43 19.09 -0.11
C ALA A 46 -22.47 18.10 -0.79
N PHE A 47 -21.19 18.18 -0.44
CA PHE A 47 -20.22 17.14 -0.77
C PHE A 47 -20.58 15.83 -0.05
N LEU A 48 -20.23 14.71 -0.67
CA LEU A 48 -20.18 13.42 0.01
C LEU A 48 -19.05 13.42 1.04
N ASN A 49 -19.08 12.45 1.96
CA ASN A 49 -18.06 12.37 3.00
C ASN A 49 -16.75 11.86 2.40
N ASP A 50 -15.67 12.58 2.69
CA ASP A 50 -14.30 12.15 2.40
C ASP A 50 -13.78 11.26 3.55
N THR A 51 -12.65 10.60 3.33
CA THR A 51 -11.88 9.98 4.40
C THR A 51 -11.39 11.04 5.38
N ALA A 52 -11.66 10.84 6.67
CA ALA A 52 -11.29 11.79 7.72
C ALA A 52 -9.78 12.03 7.76
N LEU A 53 -9.35 13.26 8.05
CA LEU A 53 -7.93 13.66 8.04
C LEU A 53 -7.01 12.75 8.86
N ASP A 54 -7.47 12.22 9.99
CA ASP A 54 -6.71 11.30 10.84
C ASP A 54 -6.58 9.90 10.25
N GLN A 55 -7.43 9.54 9.29
CA GLN A 55 -7.45 8.27 8.57
C GLN A 55 -6.79 8.34 7.20
N GLN A 56 -6.64 9.53 6.60
CA GLN A 56 -5.91 9.70 5.34
C GLN A 56 -4.46 9.26 5.49
N ILE A 57 -3.96 8.52 4.49
CA ILE A 57 -2.58 8.03 4.49
C ILE A 57 -1.76 8.91 3.55
N SER A 58 -0.92 9.77 4.12
CA SER A 58 0.00 10.63 3.38
C SER A 58 1.21 9.87 2.83
N VAL A 59 1.92 10.48 1.87
CA VAL A 59 3.18 9.92 1.33
C VAL A 59 4.24 9.73 2.43
N SER A 60 4.26 10.62 3.42
CA SER A 60 5.12 10.52 4.62
C SER A 60 4.32 10.93 5.86
N SER A 61 4.50 10.22 6.96
CA SER A 61 3.48 10.17 8.02
C SER A 61 3.47 11.32 9.04
N SER A 62 4.42 12.26 9.05
CA SER A 62 4.50 13.19 10.21
C SER A 62 5.45 14.39 10.15
N THR A 63 6.15 14.66 9.05
CA THR A 63 7.01 15.85 8.97
C THR A 63 6.86 16.53 7.61
N PRO A 64 6.92 17.88 7.57
CA PRO A 64 7.14 18.60 6.33
C PRO A 64 8.30 17.99 5.55
N HIS A 65 8.20 18.02 4.23
CA HIS A 65 9.26 17.51 3.37
C HIS A 65 10.58 18.27 3.58
N ALA A 66 11.70 17.60 3.37
CA ALA A 66 13.00 18.25 3.41
C ALA A 66 13.31 18.98 2.09
N ASP A 67 14.19 19.97 2.15
CA ASP A 67 14.69 20.66 0.95
C ASP A 67 15.37 19.67 -0.01
N GLY A 68 15.00 19.72 -1.29
CA GLY A 68 15.56 18.85 -2.33
C GLY A 68 14.86 17.49 -2.48
N GLU A 69 13.84 17.21 -1.68
CA GLU A 69 12.98 16.06 -1.87
C GLU A 69 11.97 16.25 -3.02
N SER A 70 11.51 15.13 -3.55
CA SER A 70 10.43 15.00 -4.51
C SER A 70 9.60 13.78 -4.14
N VAL A 71 8.32 13.77 -4.50
CA VAL A 71 7.51 12.55 -4.48
C VAL A 71 7.36 11.99 -5.88
N GLN A 72 7.45 10.68 -5.99
CA GLN A 72 7.44 9.95 -7.25
C GLN A 72 6.39 8.85 -7.17
N ARG A 73 5.49 8.78 -8.15
CA ARG A 73 4.45 7.75 -8.21
C ARG A 73 5.11 6.41 -8.56
N LEU A 74 4.93 5.41 -7.69
CA LEU A 74 5.40 4.03 -7.86
C LEU A 74 4.37 3.14 -8.54
N SER A 75 3.09 3.39 -8.27
CA SER A 75 1.95 2.61 -8.76
C SER A 75 0.98 3.50 -9.53
N LEU A 76 0.51 3.00 -10.69
CA LEU A 76 -0.60 3.62 -11.42
C LEU A 76 -1.96 3.13 -10.91
N THR A 77 -1.98 2.13 -10.03
CA THR A 77 -3.17 1.70 -9.30
C THR A 77 -3.30 2.56 -8.05
N GLU A 78 -4.49 3.08 -7.79
CA GLU A 78 -4.84 3.84 -6.59
C GLU A 78 -5.07 2.86 -5.43
N ILE A 79 -3.99 2.53 -4.74
CA ILE A 79 -3.98 1.46 -3.75
C ILE A 79 -4.82 1.88 -2.55
N GLY A 80 -5.82 1.08 -2.19
CA GLY A 80 -6.64 1.32 -0.99
C GLY A 80 -7.74 2.36 -1.18
N GLU A 81 -7.88 2.92 -2.38
CA GLU A 81 -8.95 3.86 -2.70
C GLU A 81 -10.33 3.18 -2.64
N THR A 82 -11.30 3.87 -2.06
CA THR A 82 -12.71 3.49 -2.00
C THR A 82 -13.39 3.90 -3.29
N ALA A 83 -13.70 2.93 -4.15
CA ALA A 83 -14.20 3.15 -5.51
C ALA A 83 -15.66 3.64 -5.63
N SER A 84 -16.30 4.07 -4.54
CA SER A 84 -17.68 4.55 -4.58
C SER A 84 -18.05 5.35 -3.33
N GLY A 85 -18.97 6.30 -3.48
CA GLY A 85 -19.55 7.04 -2.36
C GLY A 85 -18.75 8.28 -1.97
N GLY A 86 -17.81 8.72 -2.81
CA GLY A 86 -17.05 9.96 -2.62
C GLY A 86 -17.26 10.96 -3.77
N ASN A 87 -16.48 12.03 -3.71
CA ASN A 87 -16.61 13.23 -4.55
C ASN A 87 -15.84 13.16 -5.89
N GLY A 88 -15.23 12.02 -6.20
CA GLY A 88 -14.51 11.78 -7.45
C GLY A 88 -15.38 11.90 -8.69
N ILE A 89 -14.77 12.23 -9.84
CA ILE A 89 -15.47 12.33 -11.13
C ILE A 89 -16.07 10.98 -11.58
N THR A 90 -15.58 9.86 -11.04
CA THR A 90 -16.14 8.51 -11.18
C THR A 90 -16.91 8.02 -9.95
N GLY A 91 -17.08 8.88 -8.94
CA GLY A 91 -17.76 8.62 -7.67
C GLY A 91 -16.89 7.98 -6.59
N HIS A 92 -15.58 7.93 -6.79
CA HIS A 92 -14.60 7.42 -5.83
C HIS A 92 -14.39 8.40 -4.67
N ASP A 93 -13.73 7.94 -3.61
CA ASP A 93 -13.18 8.78 -2.54
C ASP A 93 -11.65 8.88 -2.68
N GLU A 94 -11.21 9.91 -3.38
CA GLU A 94 -9.82 10.17 -3.76
C GLU A 94 -8.95 10.48 -2.53
N THR A 95 -9.57 10.81 -1.38
CA THR A 95 -8.85 11.02 -0.12
C THR A 95 -8.49 9.72 0.62
N SER A 96 -9.02 8.58 0.16
CA SER A 96 -8.81 7.27 0.78
C SER A 96 -7.60 6.50 0.24
N GLU A 97 -6.92 7.00 -0.81
CA GLU A 97 -5.73 6.35 -1.37
C GLU A 97 -4.63 6.19 -0.29
N ASN A 98 -4.01 5.01 -0.27
CA ASN A 98 -2.80 4.75 0.50
C ASN A 98 -1.58 5.32 -0.23
N LEU A 99 -1.35 6.62 -0.06
CA LEU A 99 -0.27 7.32 -0.76
C LEU A 99 1.13 6.84 -0.34
N ALA A 100 1.27 6.26 0.86
CA ALA A 100 2.54 5.66 1.30
C ALA A 100 2.92 4.41 0.51
N GLN A 101 1.97 3.75 -0.16
CA GLN A 101 2.22 2.63 -1.08
C GLN A 101 2.22 3.05 -2.55
N ALA A 102 1.43 4.07 -2.90
CA ALA A 102 1.35 4.56 -4.28
C ALA A 102 2.52 5.48 -4.66
N PHE A 103 3.17 6.13 -3.69
CA PHE A 103 4.25 7.08 -3.90
C PHE A 103 5.47 6.79 -3.02
N THR A 104 6.62 7.32 -3.41
CA THR A 104 7.84 7.34 -2.60
C THR A 104 8.47 8.72 -2.59
N ALA A 105 9.00 9.12 -1.44
CA ALA A 105 9.86 10.28 -1.32
C ALA A 105 11.28 9.93 -1.79
N ALA A 106 11.85 10.76 -2.66
CA ALA A 106 13.17 10.57 -3.22
C ALA A 106 13.82 11.92 -3.56
N ALA A 107 15.14 11.93 -3.73
CA ALA A 107 15.83 13.11 -4.25
C ALA A 107 15.24 13.55 -5.60
N ALA A 108 15.09 14.86 -5.79
CA ALA A 108 14.60 15.41 -7.04
C ALA A 108 15.44 14.92 -8.23
N SER A 109 14.79 14.23 -9.18
CA SER A 109 15.44 13.67 -10.37
C SER A 109 14.68 14.03 -11.66
N PRO A 110 14.56 15.33 -11.98
CA PRO A 110 13.83 15.76 -13.16
C PRO A 110 14.34 15.08 -14.44
N ASN A 111 13.42 14.67 -15.32
CA ASN A 111 13.68 13.90 -16.54
C ASN A 111 14.29 12.50 -16.33
N ARG A 112 14.33 12.00 -15.09
CA ARG A 112 14.67 10.60 -14.79
C ARG A 112 13.42 9.89 -14.27
N PRO A 113 13.05 8.72 -14.83
CA PRO A 113 11.95 7.96 -14.28
C PRO A 113 12.25 7.56 -12.82
N PRO A 114 11.20 7.34 -12.01
CA PRO A 114 11.37 6.72 -10.71
C PRO A 114 12.15 5.40 -10.84
N PRO A 115 12.93 4.98 -9.84
CA PRO A 115 13.48 3.63 -9.82
C PRO A 115 12.33 2.65 -10.03
N ALA A 116 12.47 1.71 -10.98
CA ALA A 116 11.50 0.63 -11.10
C ALA A 116 11.51 -0.19 -9.81
N SER A 117 10.33 -0.62 -9.34
CA SER A 117 10.26 -1.56 -8.23
C SER A 117 11.11 -2.80 -8.54
N GLN A 118 11.85 -3.24 -7.54
CA GLN A 118 12.70 -4.41 -7.64
C GLN A 118 11.92 -5.66 -7.23
N PRO A 119 12.18 -6.83 -7.85
CA PRO A 119 11.56 -8.07 -7.41
C PRO A 119 11.88 -8.38 -5.93
N PRO A 120 10.97 -9.05 -5.20
CA PRO A 120 11.23 -9.49 -3.83
C PRO A 120 12.51 -10.32 -3.73
N VAL A 121 13.24 -10.13 -2.64
CA VAL A 121 14.49 -10.84 -2.37
C VAL A 121 14.29 -11.82 -1.22
N VAL A 122 14.76 -13.06 -1.41
CA VAL A 122 14.84 -14.09 -0.37
C VAL A 122 16.27 -14.13 0.18
N GLY A 123 16.42 -13.97 1.49
CA GLY A 123 17.71 -13.99 2.18
C GLY A 123 17.68 -14.79 3.49
N SER A 124 18.84 -14.92 4.12
CA SER A 124 19.01 -15.47 5.48
C SER A 124 18.27 -16.79 5.74
N ILE A 125 18.26 -17.70 4.77
CA ILE A 125 17.55 -18.97 4.87
C ILE A 125 18.19 -19.82 5.98
N SER A 126 17.37 -20.33 6.89
CA SER A 126 17.79 -21.22 7.97
C SER A 126 16.81 -22.37 8.16
N ILE A 127 17.32 -23.50 8.64
CA ILE A 127 16.56 -24.72 8.89
C ILE A 127 16.94 -25.24 10.27
N SER A 128 15.94 -25.57 11.08
CA SER A 128 16.13 -26.11 12.42
C SER A 128 15.11 -27.20 12.75
N PRO A 129 15.53 -28.39 13.22
CA PRO A 129 16.93 -28.81 13.40
C PRO A 129 17.63 -29.08 12.06
N SER A 130 18.96 -28.94 12.01
CA SER A 130 19.77 -29.23 10.82
C SER A 130 19.98 -30.73 10.56
N ILE A 131 19.65 -31.57 11.55
CA ILE A 131 19.68 -33.03 11.48
C ILE A 131 18.38 -33.53 12.13
N PRO A 132 17.24 -33.50 11.40
CA PRO A 132 15.97 -33.95 11.92
C PRO A 132 15.91 -35.48 12.07
N THR A 133 15.19 -35.91 13.10
CA THR A 133 14.71 -37.27 13.27
C THR A 133 13.27 -37.40 12.76
N SER A 134 12.76 -38.63 12.68
CA SER A 134 11.37 -38.92 12.29
C SER A 134 10.30 -38.35 13.22
N SER A 135 10.70 -37.92 14.43
CA SER A 135 9.82 -37.23 15.38
C SER A 135 9.90 -35.71 15.30
N ASP A 136 10.87 -35.15 14.58
CA ASP A 136 11.11 -33.70 14.57
C ASP A 136 10.28 -33.00 13.52
N SER A 137 9.62 -31.92 13.93
CA SER A 137 9.17 -30.90 12.98
C SER A 137 10.37 -30.03 12.61
N VAL A 138 10.50 -29.74 11.31
CA VAL A 138 11.56 -28.86 10.80
C VAL A 138 11.00 -27.47 10.58
N LEU A 139 11.55 -26.47 11.27
CA LEU A 139 11.26 -25.06 11.04
C LEU A 139 12.21 -24.52 9.97
N VAL A 140 11.64 -23.98 8.89
CA VAL A 140 12.36 -23.21 7.88
C VAL A 140 12.06 -21.74 8.08
N SER A 141 13.09 -20.91 8.12
CA SER A 141 12.96 -19.46 8.16
C SER A 141 13.70 -18.81 7.00
N ALA A 142 13.20 -17.65 6.56
CA ALA A 142 13.85 -16.80 5.57
C ALA A 142 13.54 -15.33 5.88
N THR A 143 14.42 -14.44 5.45
CA THR A 143 14.10 -13.02 5.36
C THR A 143 13.53 -12.74 3.97
N LEU A 144 12.33 -12.15 3.90
CA LEU A 144 11.72 -11.69 2.65
C LEU A 144 11.63 -10.17 2.69
N THR A 145 12.24 -9.51 1.71
CA THR A 145 12.23 -8.03 1.59
C THR A 145 11.78 -7.62 0.20
N ASP A 146 11.04 -6.52 0.10
CA ASP A 146 10.60 -5.90 -1.14
C ASP A 146 10.61 -4.37 -0.96
N ASP A 147 10.75 -3.63 -2.05
CA ASP A 147 10.73 -2.16 -2.00
C ASP A 147 9.32 -1.56 -1.97
N VAL A 148 8.28 -2.38 -2.16
CA VAL A 148 6.87 -2.02 -2.06
C VAL A 148 6.16 -2.83 -0.98
N ALA A 149 5.95 -4.13 -1.21
CA ALA A 149 5.26 -5.03 -0.29
C ALA A 149 5.48 -6.50 -0.61
N ILE A 150 5.53 -7.34 0.44
CA ILE A 150 5.48 -8.80 0.29
C ILE A 150 4.02 -9.27 0.31
N GLY A 151 3.58 -9.86 -0.80
CA GLY A 151 2.24 -10.47 -0.88
C GLY A 151 2.12 -11.76 -0.07
N ALA A 152 3.06 -12.71 -0.26
CA ALA A 152 3.12 -13.96 0.50
C ALA A 152 4.50 -14.64 0.40
N GLY A 153 4.91 -15.29 1.48
CA GLY A 153 5.99 -16.28 1.48
C GLY A 153 5.43 -17.69 1.30
N ARG A 154 6.11 -18.53 0.50
CA ARG A 154 5.74 -19.94 0.32
C ARG A 154 6.99 -20.82 0.36
N LEU A 155 6.97 -21.81 1.24
CA LEU A 155 7.97 -22.87 1.29
C LEU A 155 7.55 -23.97 0.34
N TYR A 156 8.43 -24.34 -0.60
CA TYR A 156 8.30 -25.56 -1.40
C TYR A 156 9.33 -26.58 -0.90
N TYR A 157 8.90 -27.81 -0.66
CA TYR A 157 9.76 -28.88 -0.16
C TYR A 157 9.39 -30.22 -0.82
N SER A 158 10.34 -31.15 -0.84
CA SER A 158 10.15 -32.50 -1.36
C SER A 158 10.64 -33.50 -0.32
N ILE A 159 9.89 -34.60 -0.19
CA ILE A 159 10.21 -35.73 0.68
C ILE A 159 10.72 -36.84 -0.24
N ASP A 160 11.93 -37.31 0.02
CA ASP A 160 12.58 -38.45 -0.65
C ASP A 160 12.60 -38.36 -2.18
N GLY A 161 12.75 -37.14 -2.70
CA GLY A 161 12.79 -36.87 -4.14
C GLY A 161 11.45 -37.02 -4.86
N GLY A 162 10.35 -37.11 -4.10
CA GLY A 162 8.99 -37.08 -4.62
C GLY A 162 8.60 -35.72 -5.20
N ALA A 163 7.33 -35.59 -5.59
CA ALA A 163 6.78 -34.32 -6.03
C ALA A 163 6.91 -33.24 -4.95
N TYR A 164 7.12 -31.99 -5.36
CA TYR A 164 7.14 -30.87 -4.44
C TYR A 164 5.75 -30.67 -3.80
N ASP A 165 5.74 -30.52 -2.48
CA ASP A 165 4.63 -29.97 -1.72
C ASP A 165 4.95 -28.52 -1.33
N SER A 166 3.96 -27.78 -0.83
CA SER A 166 4.16 -26.41 -0.38
C SER A 166 3.29 -26.03 0.81
N THR A 167 3.81 -25.13 1.64
CA THR A 167 3.06 -24.48 2.71
C THR A 167 3.30 -22.97 2.67
N GLY A 168 2.30 -22.20 3.09
CA GLY A 168 2.48 -20.76 3.33
C GLY A 168 3.47 -20.53 4.47
N MET A 169 4.19 -19.42 4.41
CA MET A 169 5.05 -18.95 5.50
C MET A 169 4.37 -17.82 6.26
N ASP A 170 4.45 -17.86 7.58
CA ASP A 170 3.92 -16.83 8.48
C ASP A 170 4.96 -15.74 8.69
N ASN A 171 4.54 -14.47 8.61
CA ASN A 171 5.40 -13.33 8.94
C ASN A 171 5.47 -13.15 10.46
N LEU A 172 6.69 -13.08 11.00
CA LEU A 172 6.93 -12.83 12.42
C LEU A 172 6.82 -11.34 12.76
N PRO A 173 6.58 -11.01 14.04
CA PRO A 173 6.67 -9.63 14.53
C PRO A 173 8.05 -9.04 14.21
N GLY A 174 8.08 -7.91 13.49
CA GLY A 174 9.31 -7.33 12.95
C GLY A 174 9.36 -7.28 11.41
N GLY A 175 8.40 -7.91 10.72
CA GLY A 175 8.01 -7.56 9.34
C GLY A 175 8.69 -8.34 8.23
N ASP A 176 9.96 -8.70 8.40
CA ASP A 176 10.75 -9.28 7.30
C ASP A 176 11.07 -10.76 7.48
N GLN A 177 10.80 -11.36 8.65
CA GLN A 177 11.15 -12.75 8.93
C GLN A 177 9.95 -13.67 8.75
N TYR A 178 10.03 -14.59 7.79
CA TYR A 178 8.98 -15.53 7.45
C TYR A 178 9.37 -16.94 7.89
N VAL A 179 8.41 -17.70 8.43
CA VAL A 179 8.64 -19.06 8.91
C VAL A 179 7.59 -20.06 8.43
N ALA A 180 8.00 -21.29 8.19
CA ALA A 180 7.09 -22.41 7.92
C ALA A 180 7.63 -23.71 8.53
N GLY A 181 6.71 -24.56 9.01
CA GLY A 181 7.03 -25.88 9.52
C GLY A 181 6.83 -26.95 8.45
N ILE A 182 7.78 -27.87 8.36
CA ILE A 182 7.59 -29.19 7.76
C ILE A 182 7.31 -30.15 8.92
N LEU A 183 6.18 -30.86 8.86
CA LEU A 183 5.79 -31.81 9.90
C LEU A 183 6.73 -33.03 9.93
N PRO A 184 6.74 -33.81 11.04
CA PRO A 184 7.59 -34.99 11.15
C PRO A 184 7.32 -35.99 10.03
N GLN A 185 8.39 -36.61 9.52
CA GLN A 185 8.35 -37.55 8.40
C GLN A 185 8.65 -38.99 8.88
N PRO A 186 8.10 -40.03 8.20
CA PRO A 186 8.34 -41.42 8.57
C PRO A 186 9.83 -41.80 8.55
N GLU A 187 10.22 -42.81 9.34
CA GLU A 187 11.58 -43.38 9.23
C GLU A 187 11.75 -44.13 7.90
N ASN A 188 12.88 -43.91 7.23
CA ASN A 188 13.33 -44.66 6.06
C ASN A 188 12.37 -44.65 4.87
N THR A 189 11.65 -43.55 4.63
CA THR A 189 11.14 -43.26 3.30
C THR A 189 12.25 -42.73 2.39
#